data_AF-A0A9W9LYJ0-F1
#
_entry.id   AF-A0A9W9LYJ0-F1
#
_cell.length_a   1.000
_cell.length_b   1.000
_cell.length_c   1.000
_cell.angle_alpha   90.00
_cell.angle_beta   90.00
_cell.angle_gamma   90.00
#
_symmetry.space_group_name_H-M   'P 1'
#
loop_
_entity.id
_entity.type
_entity.pdbx_description
1 polymer ?
#
loop_
_entity_poly.entity_id
_entity_poly.type
_entity_poly.pdbx_seq_one_letter_code
_entity_poly.pdbx_strand_id
1 'polypeptide(L)'
;MTIESDAVAGATIELLEARLRRLTYLLGGATDWTGVPTTPEKPGSLDETVSRRLARLERELGALSRSVPAVRDVIQLHDRFPDLFQNTPPHEIPEGLSTRTLASMVLSYAAAFPETASRLTSLQDLPVPDPESSAKLIELQPQLNRLAKTQSEQAATVSELRVRTARVLQRWYEVGIVGNGECWAEWEGRLEDVEREVRRREVVKHRRENEI
;
A
#
# COMPACT_ATOMS: atom_id res chain seq x y z
N MET A 1 14.28 -27.68 8.86
CA MET A 1 14.13 -27.20 10.25
C MET A 1 14.03 -25.67 10.39
N THR A 2 15.00 -24.86 9.95
CA THR A 2 14.88 -23.37 10.06
C THR A 2 13.87 -22.76 9.08
N ILE A 3 13.76 -23.30 7.87
CA ILE A 3 12.80 -22.84 6.85
C ILE A 3 11.35 -23.19 7.25
N GLU A 4 11.15 -24.32 7.93
CA GLU A 4 9.84 -24.73 8.45
C GLU A 4 9.41 -23.87 9.63
N SER A 5 10.34 -23.50 10.54
CA SER A 5 10.01 -22.58 11.64
C SER A 5 9.66 -21.19 11.14
N ASP A 6 10.31 -20.73 10.05
CA ASP A 6 10.03 -19.41 9.45
C ASP A 6 8.67 -19.41 8.71
N ALA A 7 8.32 -20.51 8.04
CA ALA A 7 7.01 -20.70 7.42
C ALA A 7 5.87 -20.78 8.46
N VAL A 8 6.10 -21.47 9.58
CA VAL A 8 5.13 -21.53 10.68
C VAL A 8 4.98 -20.17 11.36
N ALA A 9 6.08 -19.44 11.56
CA ALA A 9 6.04 -18.08 12.08
C ALA A 9 5.23 -17.15 11.16
N GLY A 10 5.48 -17.20 9.85
CA GLY A 10 4.70 -16.46 8.85
C GLY A 10 3.20 -16.76 8.91
N ALA A 11 2.82 -18.05 8.92
CA ALA A 11 1.42 -18.45 9.02
C ALA A 11 0.75 -17.98 10.33
N THR A 12 1.48 -17.98 11.44
CA THR A 12 0.93 -17.48 12.72
C THR A 12 0.74 -15.96 12.71
N ILE A 13 1.64 -15.22 12.06
CA ILE A 13 1.54 -13.76 11.91
C ILE A 13 0.35 -13.41 11.03
N GLU A 14 0.17 -14.11 9.91
CA GLU A 14 -0.98 -13.92 9.01
C GLU A 14 -2.31 -14.21 9.72
N LEU A 15 -2.38 -15.27 10.54
CA LEU A 15 -3.57 -15.58 11.32
C LEU A 15 -3.85 -14.52 12.39
N LEU A 16 -2.82 -14.04 13.07
CA LEU A 16 -2.95 -12.94 14.03
C LEU A 16 -3.39 -11.65 13.35
N GLU A 17 -2.86 -11.35 12.17
CA GLU A 17 -3.24 -10.18 11.39
C GLU A 17 -4.70 -10.28 10.91
N ALA A 18 -5.12 -11.43 10.37
CA ALA A 18 -6.51 -11.65 9.98
C ALA A 18 -7.47 -11.50 11.17
N ARG A 19 -7.08 -12.02 12.34
CA ARG A 19 -7.86 -11.86 13.58
C ARG A 19 -7.89 -10.42 14.05
N LEU A 20 -6.78 -9.70 13.97
CA LEU A 20 -6.70 -8.28 14.34
C LEU A 20 -7.57 -7.44 13.40
N ARG A 21 -7.49 -7.66 12.09
CA ARG A 21 -8.38 -7.02 11.11
C ARG A 21 -9.85 -7.27 11.43
N ARG A 22 -10.23 -8.50 11.77
CA ARG A 22 -11.61 -8.81 12.18
C ARG A 22 -12.04 -8.08 13.45
N LEU A 23 -11.18 -8.00 14.46
CA LEU A 23 -11.45 -7.24 15.68
C LEU A 23 -11.58 -5.74 15.38
N THR A 24 -10.70 -5.20 14.54
CA THR A 24 -10.76 -3.81 14.08
C THR A 24 -12.08 -3.52 13.35
N TYR A 25 -12.52 -4.42 12.47
CA TYR A 25 -13.82 -4.31 11.81
C TYR A 25 -14.98 -4.32 12.80
N LEU A 26 -14.99 -5.25 13.76
CA LEU A 26 -16.04 -5.32 14.78
C LEU A 26 -16.11 -4.06 15.64
N LEU A 27 -14.97 -3.41 15.87
CA LEU A 27 -14.87 -2.25 16.74
C LEU A 27 -15.16 -0.92 16.01
N GLY A 28 -14.68 -0.78 14.76
CA GLY A 28 -14.81 0.44 13.97
C GLY A 28 -15.98 0.45 12.99
N GLY A 29 -16.43 -0.72 12.54
CA GLY A 29 -17.53 -0.88 11.58
C GLY A 29 -17.24 -0.34 10.16
N ALA A 30 -16.07 0.25 9.94
CA ALA A 30 -15.65 0.83 8.67
C ALA A 30 -14.71 -0.12 7.92
N THR A 31 -15.00 -0.34 6.65
CA THR A 31 -14.13 -1.03 5.70
C THR A 31 -13.88 -0.13 4.51
N ASP A 32 -12.65 -0.14 4.03
CA ASP A 32 -12.34 0.44 2.73
C ASP A 32 -12.99 -0.42 1.62
N TRP A 33 -13.12 0.15 0.42
CA TRP A 33 -13.73 -0.54 -0.74
C TRP A 33 -13.04 -1.87 -1.11
N THR A 34 -11.81 -2.10 -0.63
CA THR A 34 -11.03 -3.32 -0.80
C THR A 34 -11.34 -4.41 0.23
N GLY A 35 -12.26 -4.17 1.17
CA GLY A 35 -12.64 -5.11 2.23
C GLY A 35 -11.62 -5.23 3.36
N VAL A 36 -10.57 -4.41 3.35
CA VAL A 36 -9.64 -4.26 4.48
C VAL A 36 -10.25 -3.26 5.47
N PRO A 37 -10.37 -3.59 6.76
CA PRO A 37 -10.89 -2.67 7.76
C PRO A 37 -9.94 -1.49 7.91
N THR A 38 -10.47 -0.28 7.81
CA THR A 38 -9.70 0.97 7.92
C THR A 38 -9.05 1.00 9.30
N THR A 39 -7.74 1.30 9.36
CA THR A 39 -7.05 1.41 10.65
C THR A 39 -7.71 2.52 11.48
N PRO A 40 -8.11 2.26 12.74
CA PRO A 40 -8.83 3.24 13.53
C PRO A 40 -7.91 4.43 13.77
N GLU A 41 -8.39 5.64 13.47
CA GLU A 41 -7.65 6.86 13.77
C GLU A 41 -7.38 6.94 15.28
N LYS A 42 -6.19 7.43 15.64
CA LYS A 42 -5.86 7.62 17.05
C LYS A 42 -6.84 8.64 17.63
N PRO A 43 -7.65 8.28 18.64
CA PRO A 43 -8.69 9.16 19.15
C PRO A 43 -8.06 10.47 19.65
N GLY A 44 -8.62 11.60 19.22
CA GLY A 44 -8.11 12.93 19.57
C GLY A 44 -8.36 13.30 21.05
N SER A 45 -9.30 12.61 21.69
CA SER A 45 -9.66 12.75 23.10
C SER A 45 -9.99 11.41 23.74
N LEU A 46 -9.82 11.30 25.06
CA LEU A 46 -10.15 10.11 25.84
C LEU A 46 -11.64 9.74 25.74
N ASP A 47 -12.52 10.70 25.45
CA ASP A 47 -13.96 10.49 25.31
C ASP A 47 -14.35 9.77 24.01
N GLU A 48 -13.47 9.79 23.01
CA GLU A 48 -13.66 9.10 21.73
C GLU A 48 -13.22 7.62 21.79
N THR A 49 -12.64 7.20 22.91
CA THR A 49 -12.25 5.81 23.12
C THR A 49 -13.45 4.88 23.18
N VAL A 50 -13.28 3.66 22.65
CA VAL A 50 -14.38 2.69 22.52
C VAL A 50 -14.95 2.28 23.89
N SER A 51 -14.10 2.21 24.92
CA SER A 51 -14.54 1.90 26.28
C SER A 51 -15.47 3.00 26.85
N ARG A 52 -15.19 4.27 26.58
CA ARG A 52 -16.06 5.39 26.99
C ARG A 52 -17.37 5.42 26.21
N ARG A 53 -17.34 5.12 24.90
CA ARG A 53 -18.56 4.98 24.07
C ARG A 53 -19.45 3.84 24.56
N LEU A 54 -18.88 2.69 24.88
CA LEU A 54 -19.61 1.55 25.47
C LEU A 54 -20.20 1.90 26.83
N ALA A 55 -19.41 2.50 27.73
CA ALA A 55 -19.90 2.93 29.04
C ALA A 55 -21.01 4.00 28.93
N ARG A 56 -20.97 4.86 27.91
CA ARG A 56 -22.03 5.81 27.62
C ARG A 56 -23.31 5.12 27.15
N LEU A 57 -23.20 4.19 26.20
CA LEU A 57 -24.33 3.39 25.72
C LEU A 57 -24.97 2.58 26.85
N GLU A 58 -24.16 2.00 27.74
CA GLU A 58 -24.66 1.26 28.91
C GLU A 58 -25.44 2.17 29.87
N ARG A 59 -24.94 3.39 30.12
CA ARG A 59 -25.67 4.38 30.93
C ARG A 59 -26.96 4.83 30.27
N GLU A 60 -26.93 5.08 28.96
CA GLU A 60 -28.12 5.47 28.19
C GLU A 60 -29.15 4.32 28.15
N LEU A 61 -28.71 3.06 27.99
CA LEU A 61 -29.56 1.88 28.10
C LEU A 61 -30.14 1.72 29.50
N GLY A 62 -29.33 1.95 30.54
CA GLY A 62 -29.76 1.93 31.94
C GLY A 62 -30.75 3.06 32.29
N ALA A 63 -30.63 4.22 31.63
CA ALA A 63 -31.63 5.28 31.73
C ALA A 63 -32.92 4.88 30.99
N LEU A 64 -32.77 4.31 29.79
CA LEU A 64 -33.90 3.88 28.96
C LEU A 64 -34.70 2.74 29.58
N SER A 65 -34.04 1.79 30.25
CA SER A 65 -34.70 0.69 30.97
C SER A 65 -35.53 1.18 32.17
N ARG A 66 -35.16 2.32 32.76
CA ARG A 66 -35.94 2.97 33.83
C ARG A 66 -37.15 3.71 33.28
N SER A 67 -37.04 4.32 32.09
CA SER A 67 -38.12 5.08 31.48
C SER A 67 -39.09 4.23 30.65
N VAL A 68 -38.62 3.16 30.02
CA VAL A 68 -39.40 2.33 29.08
C VAL A 68 -39.53 0.90 29.61
N PRO A 69 -40.74 0.46 30.01
CA PRO A 69 -40.98 -0.88 30.54
C PRO A 69 -40.57 -2.00 29.58
N ALA A 70 -40.81 -1.82 28.28
CA ALA A 70 -40.48 -2.82 27.26
C ALA A 70 -38.97 -3.15 27.21
N VAL A 71 -38.10 -2.15 27.42
CA VAL A 71 -36.64 -2.36 27.41
C VAL A 71 -36.22 -3.17 28.64
N ARG A 72 -36.84 -2.91 29.79
CA ARG A 72 -36.62 -3.71 31.01
C ARG A 72 -37.06 -5.16 30.80
N ASP A 73 -38.21 -5.37 30.17
CA ASP A 73 -38.75 -6.72 29.95
C ASP A 73 -37.87 -7.52 28.97
N VAL A 74 -37.30 -6.87 27.96
CA VAL A 74 -36.32 -7.50 27.04
C VAL A 74 -35.02 -7.84 27.74
N ILE A 75 -34.50 -6.96 28.61
CA ILE A 75 -33.30 -7.24 29.40
C ILE A 75 -33.54 -8.43 30.35
N GLN A 76 -34.69 -8.45 31.04
CA GLN A 76 -35.07 -9.59 31.89
C GLN A 76 -35.25 -10.89 31.11
N LEU A 77 -35.73 -10.80 29.86
CA LEU A 77 -35.87 -11.95 28.98
C LEU A 77 -34.49 -12.48 28.55
N HIS A 78 -33.55 -11.59 28.23
CA HIS A 78 -32.16 -11.95 27.91
C HIS A 78 -31.46 -12.61 29.11
N ASP A 79 -31.57 -12.03 30.31
CA ASP A 79 -30.95 -12.58 31.51
C ASP A 79 -31.53 -13.94 31.90
N ARG A 80 -32.83 -14.15 31.68
CA ARG A 80 -33.52 -15.39 32.05
C ARG A 80 -33.37 -16.50 31.01
N PHE A 81 -33.17 -16.15 29.74
CA PHE A 81 -33.01 -17.10 28.65
C PHE A 81 -31.86 -16.69 27.71
N PRO A 82 -30.60 -16.78 28.19
CA PRO A 82 -29.44 -16.48 27.36
C PRO A 82 -29.36 -17.39 26.12
N ASP A 83 -29.87 -18.61 26.23
CA ASP A 83 -29.89 -19.62 25.16
C ASP A 83 -30.78 -19.24 23.96
N LEU A 84 -31.75 -18.33 24.11
CA LEU A 84 -32.57 -17.85 23.00
C LEU A 84 -31.79 -16.92 22.05
N PHE A 85 -30.68 -16.35 22.53
CA PHE A 85 -29.89 -15.35 21.81
C PHE A 85 -28.47 -15.82 21.49
N GLN A 86 -28.03 -16.95 22.07
CA GLN A 86 -26.84 -17.65 21.62
C GLN A 86 -27.20 -18.44 20.37
N ASN A 87 -26.53 -18.14 19.26
CA ASN A 87 -26.63 -18.96 18.05
C ASN A 87 -26.26 -20.40 18.43
N THR A 88 -27.24 -21.31 18.31
CA THR A 88 -27.07 -22.75 18.49
C THR A 88 -25.77 -23.20 17.81
N PRO A 89 -24.94 -24.04 18.45
CA PRO A 89 -23.74 -24.55 17.82
C PRO A 89 -24.11 -25.24 16.49
N PRO A 90 -23.33 -25.05 15.42
CA PRO A 90 -23.68 -25.47 14.05
C PRO A 90 -23.67 -26.99 13.81
N HIS A 91 -23.84 -27.81 14.83
CA HIS A 91 -23.65 -29.27 14.76
C HIS A 91 -24.83 -30.14 15.19
N GLU A 92 -25.93 -29.56 15.67
CA GLU A 92 -27.15 -30.31 15.95
C GLU A 92 -28.28 -29.81 15.05
N ILE A 93 -28.74 -30.69 14.15
CA ILE A 93 -29.94 -30.48 13.34
C ILE A 93 -31.10 -30.38 14.34
N PRO A 94 -31.83 -29.26 14.44
CA PRO A 94 -32.87 -29.11 15.44
C PRO A 94 -34.02 -30.07 15.16
N GLU A 95 -34.13 -31.13 15.97
CA GLU A 95 -35.19 -32.16 15.90
C GLU A 95 -36.60 -31.62 16.29
N GLY A 96 -36.71 -30.35 16.70
CA GLY A 96 -37.94 -29.74 17.21
C GLY A 96 -38.81 -28.99 16.19
N LEU A 97 -38.41 -28.89 14.92
CA LEU A 97 -39.18 -28.12 13.93
C LEU A 97 -40.36 -28.93 13.38
N SER A 98 -41.58 -28.47 13.66
CA SER A 98 -42.80 -29.06 13.06
C SER A 98 -42.72 -29.02 11.53
N THR A 99 -43.27 -30.04 10.86
CA THR A 99 -43.30 -30.15 9.39
C THR A 99 -43.92 -28.93 8.71
N ARG A 100 -44.86 -28.27 9.39
CA ARG A 100 -45.47 -27.00 8.95
C ARG A 100 -44.47 -25.84 8.93
N THR A 101 -43.61 -25.75 9.95
CA THR A 101 -42.57 -24.71 10.04
C THR A 101 -41.50 -24.93 8.98
N LEU A 102 -41.07 -26.18 8.76
CA LEU A 102 -40.16 -26.55 7.67
C LEU A 102 -40.74 -26.21 6.30
N ALA A 103 -42.02 -26.52 6.06
CA ALA A 103 -42.69 -26.16 4.82
C ALA A 103 -42.76 -24.64 4.61
N SER A 104 -43.02 -23.86 5.67
CA SER A 104 -43.03 -22.39 5.57
C SER A 104 -41.65 -21.80 5.27
N MET A 105 -40.58 -22.40 5.81
CA MET A 105 -39.21 -21.98 5.55
C MET A 105 -38.77 -22.35 4.12
N VAL A 106 -39.09 -23.56 3.67
CA VAL A 106 -38.84 -23.97 2.28
C VAL A 106 -39.63 -23.09 1.31
N LEU A 107 -40.89 -22.74 1.62
CA LEU A 107 -41.67 -21.81 0.80
C LEU A 107 -41.07 -20.40 0.79
N SER A 108 -40.57 -19.89 1.93
CA SER A 108 -39.95 -18.57 1.98
C SER A 108 -38.67 -18.50 1.14
N TYR A 109 -37.93 -19.61 1.03
CA TYR A 109 -36.74 -19.74 0.20
C TYR A 109 -37.01 -20.33 -1.20
N ALA A 110 -38.26 -20.63 -1.54
CA ALA A 110 -38.62 -21.35 -2.76
C ALA A 110 -38.15 -20.62 -4.03
N ALA A 111 -38.20 -19.29 -4.04
CA ALA A 111 -37.75 -18.47 -5.16
C ALA A 111 -36.21 -18.40 -5.27
N ALA A 112 -35.48 -18.59 -4.17
CA ALA A 112 -34.02 -18.55 -4.16
C ALA A 112 -33.39 -19.83 -4.73
N PHE A 113 -34.05 -20.99 -4.62
CA PHE A 113 -33.54 -22.25 -5.17
C PHE A 113 -33.39 -22.27 -6.71
N PRO A 114 -34.38 -21.84 -7.52
CA PRO A 114 -34.20 -21.77 -8.97
C PRO A 114 -33.21 -20.68 -9.36
N GLU A 115 -33.12 -19.59 -8.59
CA GLU A 115 -32.14 -18.52 -8.84
C GLU A 115 -30.71 -19.00 -8.60
N THR A 116 -30.45 -19.71 -7.49
CA THR A 116 -29.12 -20.28 -7.20
C THR A 116 -28.78 -21.43 -8.14
N ALA A 117 -29.75 -22.27 -8.51
CA ALA A 117 -29.55 -23.30 -9.53
C ALA A 117 -29.17 -22.67 -10.87
N SER A 118 -29.86 -21.63 -11.32
CA SER A 118 -29.53 -20.90 -12.55
C SER A 118 -28.14 -20.26 -12.48
N ARG A 119 -27.76 -19.67 -11.34
CA ARG A 119 -26.41 -19.13 -11.13
C ARG A 119 -25.33 -20.21 -11.13
N LEU A 120 -25.60 -21.38 -10.56
CA LEU A 120 -24.66 -22.51 -10.56
C LEU A 120 -24.50 -23.12 -11.96
N THR A 121 -25.59 -23.26 -12.71
CA THR A 121 -25.53 -23.67 -14.12
C THR A 121 -24.75 -22.65 -14.95
N SER A 122 -25.02 -21.36 -14.76
CA SER A 122 -24.26 -20.30 -15.43
C SER A 122 -22.77 -20.29 -15.05
N LEU A 123 -22.42 -20.67 -13.82
CA LEU A 123 -21.03 -20.82 -13.37
C LEU A 123 -20.36 -22.08 -13.94
N GLN A 124 -21.13 -23.16 -14.12
CA GLN A 124 -20.65 -24.38 -14.76
C GLN A 124 -20.39 -24.18 -16.25
N ASP A 125 -21.13 -23.27 -16.89
CA ASP A 125 -20.92 -22.86 -18.28
C ASP A 125 -19.70 -21.95 -18.48
N LEU A 126 -19.04 -21.48 -17.41
CA LEU A 126 -17.75 -20.82 -17.56
C LEU A 126 -16.69 -21.89 -17.87
N PRO A 127 -16.03 -21.84 -19.04
CA PRO A 127 -14.93 -22.75 -19.32
C PRO A 127 -13.81 -22.44 -18.33
N VAL A 128 -13.49 -23.42 -17.48
CA VAL A 128 -12.26 -23.39 -16.68
C VAL A 128 -11.11 -23.24 -17.68
N PRO A 129 -10.24 -22.22 -17.53
CA PRO A 129 -9.16 -21.99 -18.48
C PRO A 129 -8.32 -23.26 -18.60
N ASP A 130 -7.92 -23.56 -19.85
CA ASP A 130 -7.21 -24.77 -20.21
C ASP A 130 -5.99 -24.97 -19.27
N PRO A 131 -5.89 -26.13 -18.58
CA PRO A 131 -4.82 -26.38 -17.63
C PRO A 131 -3.43 -26.36 -18.30
N GLU A 132 -3.33 -26.65 -19.61
CA GLU A 132 -2.04 -26.54 -20.31
C GLU A 132 -1.58 -25.08 -20.41
N SER A 133 -2.52 -24.15 -20.65
CA SER A 133 -2.22 -22.72 -20.68
C SER A 133 -1.74 -22.22 -19.32
N SER A 134 -2.34 -22.71 -18.24
CA SER A 134 -1.90 -22.40 -16.86
C SER A 134 -0.53 -23.02 -16.54
N ALA A 135 -0.27 -24.25 -16.99
CA ALA A 135 1.02 -24.91 -16.83
C ALA A 135 2.14 -24.17 -17.58
N LYS A 136 1.88 -23.72 -18.81
CA LYS A 136 2.82 -22.90 -19.61
C LYS A 136 3.19 -21.59 -18.90
N LEU A 137 2.24 -20.95 -18.21
CA LEU A 137 2.54 -19.75 -17.41
C LEU A 137 3.48 -20.04 -16.23
N ILE A 138 3.29 -21.17 -15.55
CA ILE A 138 4.17 -21.61 -14.46
C ILE A 138 5.57 -21.93 -14.99
N GLU A 139 5.67 -22.57 -16.17
CA GLU A 139 6.95 -22.87 -16.82
C GLU A 139 7.74 -21.62 -17.26
N LEU A 140 7.04 -20.51 -17.57
CA LEU A 140 7.67 -19.24 -17.94
C LEU A 140 8.24 -18.48 -16.73
N GLN A 141 7.73 -18.72 -15.53
CA GLN A 141 8.18 -18.06 -14.30
C GLN A 141 9.71 -18.09 -14.06
N PRO A 142 10.42 -19.24 -14.17
CA PRO A 142 11.87 -19.26 -14.01
C PRO A 142 12.61 -18.46 -15.08
N GLN A 143 12.09 -18.37 -16.31
CA GLN A 143 12.71 -17.58 -17.37
C GLN A 143 12.58 -16.08 -17.08
N LEU A 144 11.40 -15.63 -16.63
CA LEU A 144 11.18 -14.26 -16.18
C LEU A 144 12.09 -13.90 -15.01
N ASN A 145 12.26 -14.79 -14.03
CA ASN A 145 13.16 -14.56 -12.90
C ASN A 145 14.63 -14.42 -13.34
N ARG A 146 15.08 -15.23 -14.31
CA ARG A 146 16.43 -15.10 -14.88
C ARG A 146 16.60 -13.75 -15.60
N LEU A 147 15.63 -13.35 -16.42
CA LEU A 147 15.66 -12.06 -17.12
C LEU A 147 15.66 -10.88 -16.14
N ALA A 148 14.82 -10.93 -15.11
CA ALA A 148 14.78 -9.90 -14.06
C ALA A 148 16.13 -9.75 -13.35
N LYS A 149 16.82 -10.87 -13.08
CA LYS A 149 18.18 -10.85 -12.51
C LYS A 149 19.20 -10.23 -13.47
N THR A 150 19.17 -10.61 -14.75
CA THR A 150 20.08 -9.99 -15.74
C THR A 150 19.82 -8.49 -15.89
N GLN A 151 18.55 -8.07 -15.81
CA GLN A 151 18.17 -6.67 -15.89
C GLN A 151 18.69 -5.87 -14.68
N SER A 152 18.65 -6.44 -13.48
CA SER A 152 19.19 -5.77 -12.28
C SER A 152 20.71 -5.64 -12.33
N GLU A 153 21.41 -6.68 -12.81
CA GLU A 153 22.87 -6.65 -13.04
C GLU A 153 23.26 -5.59 -14.10
N GLN A 154 22.50 -5.52 -15.21
CA GLN A 154 22.69 -4.49 -16.23
C GLN A 154 22.41 -3.08 -15.70
N ALA A 155 21.36 -2.89 -14.90
CA ALA A 155 21.04 -1.60 -14.31
C ALA A 155 22.16 -1.13 -13.37
N ALA A 156 22.74 -2.04 -12.58
CA ALA A 156 23.88 -1.75 -11.70
C ALA A 156 25.11 -1.31 -12.52
N THR A 157 25.49 -2.06 -13.56
CA THR A 157 26.64 -1.69 -14.41
C THR A 157 26.44 -0.37 -15.14
N VAL A 158 25.23 -0.10 -15.66
CA VAL A 158 24.90 1.17 -16.30
C VAL A 158 25.00 2.33 -15.30
N SER A 159 24.52 2.14 -14.07
CA SER A 159 24.62 3.18 -13.03
C SER A 159 26.08 3.50 -12.69
N GLU A 160 26.93 2.49 -12.58
CA GLU A 160 28.35 2.65 -12.31
C GLU A 160 29.06 3.36 -13.47
N LEU A 161 28.80 2.95 -14.71
CA LEU A 161 29.36 3.57 -15.90
C LEU A 161 28.93 5.03 -16.01
N ARG A 162 27.67 5.36 -15.70
CA ARG A 162 27.20 6.76 -15.67
C ARG A 162 27.98 7.60 -14.67
N VAL A 163 28.22 7.09 -13.46
CA VAL A 163 29.01 7.81 -12.44
C VAL A 163 30.46 7.99 -12.90
N ARG A 164 31.09 6.95 -13.46
CA ARG A 164 32.46 7.04 -13.99
C ARG A 164 32.57 8.05 -15.13
N THR A 165 31.65 8.00 -16.09
CA THR A 165 31.62 8.94 -17.21
C THR A 165 31.38 10.37 -16.74
N ALA A 166 30.46 10.59 -15.80
CA ALA A 166 30.22 11.91 -15.23
C ALA A 166 31.50 12.49 -14.58
N ARG A 167 32.25 11.69 -13.82
CA ARG A 167 33.53 12.12 -13.22
C ARG A 167 34.58 12.48 -14.26
N VAL A 168 34.70 11.69 -15.33
CA VAL A 168 35.65 11.97 -16.41
C VAL A 168 35.27 13.25 -17.14
N LEU A 169 33.99 13.43 -17.46
CA LEU A 169 33.49 14.65 -18.10
C LEU A 169 33.68 15.87 -17.22
N GLN A 170 33.40 15.76 -15.92
CA GLN A 170 33.65 16.84 -14.96
C GLN A 170 35.12 17.25 -14.96
N ARG A 171 36.04 16.29 -14.82
CA ARG A 171 37.48 16.57 -14.84
C ARG A 171 37.93 17.19 -16.16
N TRP A 172 37.40 16.71 -17.28
CA TRP A 172 37.71 17.27 -18.60
C TRP A 172 37.18 18.70 -18.74
N TYR A 173 36.00 19.00 -18.19
CA TYR A 173 35.46 20.35 -18.21
C TYR A 173 36.27 21.30 -17.33
N GLU A 174 36.56 20.90 -16.09
CA GLU A 174 37.34 21.69 -15.12
C GLU A 174 38.76 21.98 -15.64
N VAL A 175 39.49 20.95 -16.07
CA VAL A 175 40.90 21.13 -16.49
C VAL A 175 41.00 21.57 -17.94
N GLY A 176 40.25 20.93 -18.84
CA GLY A 176 40.40 21.08 -20.28
C GLY A 176 39.69 22.30 -20.85
N ILE A 177 38.54 22.70 -20.30
CA ILE A 177 37.83 23.89 -20.78
C ILE A 177 38.12 25.08 -19.85
N VAL A 178 37.79 24.95 -18.57
CA VAL A 178 37.89 26.08 -17.63
C VAL A 178 39.35 26.45 -17.39
N GLY A 179 40.20 25.50 -17.01
CA GLY A 179 41.62 25.77 -16.77
C GLY A 179 42.36 26.31 -18.00
N ASN A 180 42.07 25.78 -19.19
CA ASN A 180 42.62 26.36 -20.43
C ASN A 180 42.07 27.76 -20.71
N GLY A 181 40.78 28.00 -20.45
CA GLY A 181 40.17 29.33 -20.60
C GLY A 181 40.79 30.37 -19.67
N GLU A 182 41.06 30.01 -18.41
CA GLU A 182 41.79 30.87 -17.45
C GLU A 182 43.21 31.19 -17.95
N CYS A 183 43.93 30.18 -18.46
CA CYS A 183 45.24 30.39 -19.05
C CYS A 183 45.18 31.33 -20.26
N TRP A 184 44.25 31.11 -21.20
CA TRP A 184 44.07 31.99 -22.35
C TRP A 184 43.74 33.42 -21.93
N ALA A 185 42.87 33.60 -20.93
CA ALA A 185 42.52 34.92 -20.41
C ALA A 185 43.71 35.63 -19.75
N GLU A 186 44.56 34.91 -19.00
CA GLU A 186 45.79 35.47 -18.44
C GLU A 186 46.75 35.92 -19.56
N TRP A 187 46.94 35.09 -20.59
CA TRP A 187 47.80 35.42 -21.72
C TRP A 187 47.27 36.62 -22.50
N GLU A 188 45.96 36.71 -22.71
CA GLU A 188 45.31 37.87 -23.34
C GLU A 188 45.51 39.14 -22.50
N GLY A 189 45.33 39.08 -21.19
CA GLY A 189 45.57 40.22 -20.30
C GLY A 189 47.03 40.70 -20.33
N ARG A 190 47.99 39.77 -20.33
CA ARG A 190 49.42 40.11 -20.46
C ARG A 190 49.75 40.72 -21.82
N LEU A 191 49.13 40.22 -22.90
CA LEU A 191 49.30 40.77 -24.24
C LEU A 191 48.73 42.20 -24.32
N GLU A 192 47.56 42.42 -23.72
CA GLU A 192 46.92 43.75 -23.66
C GLU A 192 47.79 44.76 -22.89
N ASP A 193 48.42 44.34 -21.79
CA ASP A 193 49.35 45.18 -21.03
C ASP A 193 50.57 45.59 -21.87
N VAL A 194 51.16 44.64 -22.59
CA VAL A 194 52.28 44.91 -23.52
C VAL A 194 51.84 45.83 -24.66
N GLU A 195 50.67 45.57 -25.27
CA GLU A 195 50.11 46.42 -26.33
C GLU A 195 49.91 47.85 -25.83
N ARG A 196 49.39 48.01 -24.61
CA ARG A 196 49.19 49.32 -23.98
C ARG A 196 50.51 50.05 -23.75
N GLU A 197 51.57 49.35 -23.35
CA GLU A 197 52.91 49.94 -23.21
C GLU A 197 53.51 50.35 -24.56
N VAL A 198 53.40 49.50 -25.58
CA VAL A 198 53.87 49.78 -26.94
C VAL A 198 53.17 51.03 -27.48
N ARG A 199 51.83 51.08 -27.39
CA ARG A 199 51.03 52.23 -27.82
C ARG A 199 51.41 53.52 -27.09
N ARG A 200 51.68 53.46 -25.77
CA ARG A 200 52.18 54.62 -25.01
C ARG A 200 53.53 55.11 -25.54
N ARG A 201 54.48 54.20 -25.82
CA ARG A 201 55.79 54.56 -26.37
C ARG A 201 55.69 55.14 -27.78
N GLU A 202 54.83 54.58 -28.63
CA GLU A 202 54.57 55.08 -29.97
C GLU A 202 53.98 56.50 -29.95
N VAL A 203 53.02 56.78 -29.06
CA VAL A 203 52.48 58.15 -28.88
C VAL A 203 53.57 59.13 -28.45
N VAL A 204 54.47 58.74 -27.54
CA VAL A 204 55.60 59.58 -27.13
C VAL A 204 56.57 59.81 -28.29
N LYS A 205 56.86 58.77 -29.08
CA LYS A 205 57.72 58.87 -30.26
C LYS A 205 57.12 59.80 -31.32
N HIS A 206 55.85 59.64 -31.64
CA HIS A 206 55.15 60.51 -32.59
C HIS A 206 55.07 61.97 -32.13
N ARG A 207 54.88 62.23 -30.82
CA ARG A 207 54.97 63.61 -30.31
C ARG A 207 56.37 64.21 -30.50
N ARG A 208 57.42 63.44 -30.22
CA ARG A 208 58.81 63.88 -30.43
C ARG A 208 59.12 64.13 -31.91
N GLU A 209 58.59 63.31 -32.81
CA GLU A 209 58.76 63.49 -34.25
C GLU A 209 58.01 64.72 -34.79
N ASN A 210 56.86 65.08 -34.20
CA ASN A 210 56.09 66.27 -34.58
C ASN A 210 56.58 67.58 -33.94
N GLU A 211 57.50 67.52 -32.97
CA GLU A 211 58.10 68.69 -32.29
C GLU A 211 59.44 69.13 -32.93
N ILE A 212 59.93 68.42 -33.96
CA ILE A 212 61.10 68.74 -34.78
C ILE A 212 60.64 69.29 -36.13
#